data_AF-A0A959WMU2-F1
#
_entry.id   AF-A0A959WMU2-F1
#
_cell.length_a   1.000
_cell.length_b   1.000
_cell.length_c   1.000
_cell.angle_alpha   90.00
_cell.angle_beta   90.00
_cell.angle_gamma   90.00
#
_symmetry.space_group_name_H-M   'P 1'
#
loop_
_entity.id
_entity.type
_entity.pdbx_description
1 polymer ?
#
loop_
_entity_poly.entity_id
_entity_poly.type
_entity_poly.pdbx_seq_one_letter_code
_entity_poly.pdbx_strand_id
1 'polypeptide(L)'
;MSDTRLTDPNDRPDDVDIDRALRPQRLDVFVGQEPARQKLAIFLEAARQREEALDHVLLAGPPGLGKTSLARIIATELQVGFHTTSGPVIERKG
;
A
#
# COMPACT_ATOMS: atom_id res chain seq x y z
N MET A 1 -37.20 7.31 8.82
CA MET A 1 -36.40 7.53 7.60
C MET A 1 -35.36 8.57 7.97
N SER A 2 -34.18 8.11 8.40
CA SER A 2 -33.14 9.00 8.91
C SER A 2 -32.42 9.66 7.73
N ASP A 3 -32.49 10.99 7.65
CA ASP A 3 -31.80 11.81 6.66
C ASP A 3 -30.30 11.47 6.63
N THR A 4 -29.84 10.94 5.51
CA THR A 4 -28.43 10.72 5.23
C THR A 4 -27.77 12.08 5.03
N ARG A 5 -27.16 12.62 6.09
CA ARG A 5 -26.43 13.90 6.02
C ARG A 5 -25.11 13.69 5.30
N LEU A 6 -24.78 14.58 4.37
CA LEU A 6 -23.51 14.59 3.63
C LEU A 6 -22.27 14.74 4.55
N THR A 7 -22.46 15.20 5.79
CA THR A 7 -21.40 15.51 6.75
C THR A 7 -21.31 14.48 7.90
N ASP A 8 -21.83 13.26 7.71
CA ASP A 8 -21.67 12.21 8.72
C ASP A 8 -20.18 11.80 8.82
N PRO A 9 -19.56 11.84 10.00
CA PRO A 9 -18.15 11.49 10.17
C PRO A 9 -17.89 9.97 10.15
N ASN A 10 -18.92 9.13 10.10
CA ASN A 10 -18.73 7.68 9.99
C ASN A 10 -18.53 7.29 8.52
N ASP A 11 -17.48 6.50 8.27
CA ASP A 11 -17.19 5.94 6.95
C ASP A 11 -18.41 5.12 6.45
N ARG A 12 -18.95 5.52 5.30
CA ARG A 12 -19.94 4.71 4.60
C ARG A 12 -19.25 3.60 3.82
N PRO A 13 -19.95 2.50 3.50
CA PRO A 13 -19.40 1.43 2.66
C PRO A 13 -18.83 1.98 1.33
N ASP A 14 -19.54 2.93 0.72
CA ASP A 14 -19.14 3.58 -0.53
C ASP A 14 -17.83 4.39 -0.37
N ASP A 15 -17.58 4.99 0.80
CA ASP A 15 -16.40 5.81 1.06
C ASP A 15 -15.11 4.97 1.07
N VAL A 16 -15.21 3.72 1.55
CA VAL A 16 -14.07 2.78 1.57
C VAL A 16 -13.66 2.38 0.15
N ASP A 17 -14.64 2.17 -0.75
CA ASP A 17 -14.37 1.82 -2.13
C ASP A 17 -13.81 3.00 -2.92
N ILE A 18 -14.30 4.21 -2.64
CA ILE A 18 -13.76 5.46 -3.20
C ILE A 18 -12.32 5.68 -2.72
N ASP A 19 -12.03 5.55 -1.41
CA ASP A 19 -10.67 5.70 -0.88
C ASP A 19 -9.70 4.69 -1.53
N ARG A 20 -10.13 3.44 -1.72
CA ARG A 20 -9.33 2.43 -2.42
C ARG A 20 -9.05 2.81 -3.87
N ALA A 21 -10.03 3.37 -4.57
CA ALA A 21 -9.88 3.83 -5.95
C ALA A 21 -8.95 5.04 -6.07
N LEU A 22 -8.89 5.90 -5.04
CA LEU A 22 -8.03 7.09 -5.01
C LEU A 22 -6.57 6.79 -4.66
N ARG A 23 -6.28 5.63 -4.06
CA ARG A 23 -4.90 5.25 -3.71
C ARG A 23 -4.06 5.01 -4.97
N PRO A 24 -2.82 5.54 -5.02
CA PRO A 24 -1.92 5.30 -6.13
C PRO A 24 -1.61 3.81 -6.27
N GLN A 25 -1.67 3.30 -7.50
CA GLN A 25 -1.41 1.89 -7.80
C GLN A 25 -0.02 1.62 -8.37
N ARG A 26 0.65 2.67 -8.87
CA ARG A 26 1.98 2.60 -9.48
C ARG A 26 2.95 3.52 -8.76
N LEU A 27 4.24 3.20 -8.85
CA LEU A 27 5.27 3.94 -8.13
C LEU A 27 5.51 5.35 -8.71
N ASP A 28 5.27 5.52 -10.00
CA ASP A 28 5.41 6.79 -10.72
C ASP A 28 4.41 7.87 -10.25
N VAL A 29 3.18 7.46 -9.92
CA VAL A 29 2.09 8.33 -9.44
C VAL A 29 2.03 8.47 -7.91
N PHE A 30 2.89 7.79 -7.15
CA PHE A 30 2.96 7.96 -5.69
C PHE A 30 3.60 9.31 -5.33
N VAL A 31 2.84 10.26 -4.78
CA VAL A 31 3.34 11.62 -4.54
C VAL A 31 4.21 11.69 -3.27
N GLY A 32 5.37 12.36 -3.37
CA GLY A 32 6.32 12.55 -2.27
C GLY A 32 7.20 11.33 -1.99
N GLN A 33 7.94 11.38 -0.88
CA GLN A 33 8.90 10.34 -0.46
C GLN A 33 9.96 10.02 -1.52
N GLU A 34 10.45 11.04 -2.24
CA GLU A 34 11.35 10.91 -3.39
C GLU A 34 12.56 9.99 -3.12
N PRO A 35 13.29 10.10 -1.99
CA PRO A 35 14.42 9.22 -1.73
C PRO A 35 14.02 7.74 -1.59
N ALA A 36 12.86 7.47 -0.97
CA ALA A 36 12.35 6.12 -0.82
C ALA A 36 11.84 5.57 -2.15
N ARG A 37 11.13 6.39 -2.94
CA ARG A 37 10.67 6.06 -4.30
C ARG A 37 11.82 5.68 -5.21
N GLN A 38 12.88 6.48 -5.26
CA GLN A 38 14.04 6.22 -6.12
C GLN A 38 14.74 4.91 -5.73
N LYS A 39 14.97 4.69 -4.43
CA LYS A 39 15.59 3.45 -3.95
C LYS A 39 14.74 2.23 -4.28
N LEU A 40 13.42 2.33 -4.09
CA LEU A 40 12.50 1.25 -4.39
C LEU A 40 12.44 0.96 -5.89
N ALA A 41 12.45 1.99 -6.75
CA ALA A 41 12.47 1.82 -8.20
C ALA A 41 13.71 1.02 -8.65
N ILE A 42 14.88 1.32 -8.09
CA ILE A 42 16.12 0.58 -8.37
C ILE A 42 15.98 -0.90 -7.98
N PHE A 43 15.45 -1.19 -6.79
CA PHE A 43 15.30 -2.58 -6.34
C PHE A 43 14.26 -3.35 -7.16
N LEU A 44 13.13 -2.74 -7.49
CA LEU A 44 12.08 -3.35 -8.31
C LEU A 44 12.61 -3.66 -9.72
N GLU A 45 13.31 -2.73 -10.34
CA GLU A 45 13.90 -2.92 -11.66
C GLU A 45 14.95 -4.04 -11.62
N ALA A 46 15.81 -4.07 -10.61
CA ALA A 46 16.81 -5.11 -10.45
C ALA A 46 16.18 -6.51 -10.26
N ALA A 47 15.15 -6.64 -9.42
CA ALA A 47 14.44 -7.89 -9.22
C ALA A 47 13.75 -8.37 -10.52
N ARG A 48 13.14 -7.45 -11.28
CA ARG A 48 12.52 -7.76 -12.58
C ARG A 48 13.55 -8.22 -13.60
N GLN A 49 14.69 -7.55 -13.72
CA GLN A 49 15.75 -7.91 -14.67
C GLN A 49 16.36 -9.28 -14.37
N ARG A 50 16.41 -9.66 -13.09
CA ARG A 50 16.95 -10.95 -12.64
C ARG A 50 15.91 -12.07 -12.61
N GLU A 51 14.64 -11.76 -12.90
CA GLU A 51 13.51 -12.70 -12.78
C GLU A 51 13.43 -13.39 -11.40
N GLU A 52 13.77 -12.66 -10.34
CA GLU A 52 13.83 -13.18 -8.97
C GLU A 52 12.91 -12.40 -8.03
N ALA A 53 12.77 -12.91 -6.81
CA ALA A 53 12.04 -12.22 -5.76
C ALA A 53 12.75 -10.93 -5.33
N LEU A 54 11.97 -9.87 -5.08
CA LEU A 54 12.46 -8.70 -4.38
C LEU A 54 12.92 -9.08 -2.97
N ASP A 55 14.05 -8.54 -2.54
CA ASP A 55 14.52 -8.66 -1.16
C ASP A 55 13.45 -8.19 -0.16
N HIS A 56 13.50 -8.71 1.08
CA HIS A 56 12.57 -8.31 2.12
C HIS A 56 12.65 -6.80 2.43
N VAL A 57 11.51 -6.13 2.34
CA VAL A 57 11.40 -4.68 2.56
C VAL A 57 10.75 -4.38 3.91
N LEU A 58 11.42 -3.56 4.73
CA LEU A 58 10.83 -2.96 5.93
C LEU A 58 10.49 -1.49 5.67
N LEU A 59 9.20 -1.16 5.68
CA LEU A 59 8.71 0.22 5.59
C LEU A 59 8.45 0.78 6.99
N ALA A 60 9.29 1.72 7.43
CA ALA A 60 9.19 2.34 8.74
C ALA A 60 8.85 3.84 8.64
N GLY A 61 8.06 4.34 9.61
CA GLY A 61 7.73 5.77 9.71
C GLY A 61 6.40 6.04 10.43
N PRO A 62 6.11 7.31 10.76
CA PRO A 62 4.84 7.74 11.36
C PRO A 62 3.57 7.23 10.65
N PRO A 63 2.41 7.16 11.34
CA PRO A 63 1.13 6.80 10.71
C PRO A 63 0.78 7.79 9.59
N GLY A 64 0.05 7.32 8.57
CA GLY A 64 -0.42 8.17 7.45
C GLY A 64 0.55 8.36 6.28
N LEU A 65 1.82 7.93 6.39
CA LEU A 65 2.82 8.12 5.31
C LEU A 65 2.73 7.12 4.13
N GLY A 66 1.60 6.45 3.96
CA GLY A 66 1.39 5.58 2.79
C GLY A 66 2.17 4.26 2.80
N LYS A 67 2.65 3.76 3.95
CA LYS A 67 3.38 2.47 4.04
C LYS A 67 2.61 1.29 3.43
N THR A 68 1.33 1.14 3.78
CA THR A 68 0.48 0.08 3.22
C THR A 68 0.21 0.29 1.73
N SER A 69 0.16 1.56 1.27
CA SER A 69 0.02 1.89 -0.15
C SER A 69 1.28 1.50 -0.92
N LEU A 70 2.47 1.83 -0.41
CA LEU A 70 3.75 1.41 -0.98
C LEU A 70 3.88 -0.12 -1.05
N ALA A 71 3.47 -0.84 0.00
CA ALA A 71 3.47 -2.31 -0.01
C ALA A 71 2.59 -2.90 -1.14
N ARG A 72 1.44 -2.27 -1.41
CA ARG A 72 0.56 -2.66 -2.53
C ARG A 72 1.19 -2.31 -3.89
N ILE A 73 1.77 -1.12 -4.01
CA ILE A 73 2.47 -0.69 -5.23
C ILE A 73 3.60 -1.68 -5.56
N ILE A 74 4.38 -2.11 -4.57
CA ILE A 74 5.43 -3.13 -4.76
C ILE A 74 4.86 -4.40 -5.39
N ALA A 75 3.76 -4.92 -4.84
CA ALA A 75 3.12 -6.12 -5.39
C ALA A 75 2.60 -5.89 -6.82
N THR A 76 2.01 -4.72 -7.10
CA THR A 76 1.55 -4.34 -8.44
C THR A 76 2.70 -4.25 -9.44
N GLU A 77 3.82 -3.60 -9.11
CA GLU A 77 4.98 -3.43 -10.00
C GLU A 77 5.67 -4.77 -10.30
N LEU A 78 5.60 -5.72 -9.36
CA LEU A 78 6.09 -7.09 -9.50
C LEU A 78 5.06 -8.05 -10.12
N GLN A 79 3.82 -7.60 -10.35
CA GLN A 79 2.72 -8.40 -10.90
C GLN A 79 2.42 -9.69 -10.10
N VAL A 80 2.49 -9.60 -8.77
CA VAL A 80 2.25 -10.73 -7.85
C VAL A 80 1.03 -10.49 -6.95
N GLY A 81 0.55 -11.56 -6.31
CA GLY A 81 -0.51 -11.47 -5.31
C GLY A 81 -0.07 -10.70 -4.06
N PHE A 82 -1.04 -10.10 -3.36
CA PHE A 82 -0.81 -9.32 -2.13
C PHE A 82 -1.62 -9.88 -0.96
N HIS A 83 -0.93 -10.37 0.07
CA HIS A 83 -1.56 -10.83 1.31
C HIS A 83 -1.23 -9.86 2.45
N THR A 84 -2.27 -9.39 3.16
CA THR A 84 -2.11 -8.52 4.32
C THR A 84 -2.45 -9.28 5.59
N THR A 85 -1.65 -9.07 6.63
CA THR A 85 -1.94 -9.52 7.99
C THR A 85 -1.48 -8.45 8.98
N SER A 86 -2.05 -8.45 10.17
CA SER A 86 -1.56 -7.61 11.27
C SER A 86 -0.58 -8.41 12.15
N GLY A 87 0.34 -7.70 12.81
CA GLY A 87 1.31 -8.31 13.74
C GLY A 87 0.65 -9.20 14.80
N PRO A 88 -0.39 -8.72 15.52
CA PRO A 88 -1.07 -9.53 16.54
C PRO A 88 -1.70 -10.83 16.00
N VAL A 89 -2.10 -10.85 14.73
CA VAL A 89 -2.66 -12.06 14.09
C VAL A 89 -1.57 -13.09 13.78
N ILE A 90 -0.33 -12.65 13.50
CA ILE A 90 0.81 -13.54 13.33
C ILE A 90 1.23 -14.14 14.69
N GLU A 91 1.32 -13.32 15.73
CA GLU A 91 1.76 -13.76 17.07
C GLU A 91 0.80 -14.76 17.75
N ARG A 92 -0.50 -14.66 17.46
CA ARG A 92 -1.54 -15.54 18.03
C ARG A 92 -1.69 -16.90 17.35
N LYS A 93 -0.97 -17.18 16.25
CA LYS A 93 -0.97 -18.51 15.59
C LYS A 93 -0.05 -19.51 16.31
N GLY A 94 -0.10 -19.52 17.65
CA GLY A 94 0.53 -20.50 18.53
C GLY A 94 -0.51 -21.37 19.19
#